data_AF-A0A6M4BI49-F1
#
_entry.id   AF-A0A6M4BI49-F1
#
_cell.length_a   1.000
_cell.length_b   1.000
_cell.length_c   1.000
_cell.angle_alpha   90.00
_cell.angle_beta   90.00
_cell.angle_gamma   90.00
#
_symmetry.space_group_name_H-M   'P 1'
#
loop_
_entity.id
_entity.type
_entity.pdbx_description
1 polymer ?
#
loop_
_entity_poly.entity_id
_entity_poly.type
_entity_poly.pdbx_seq_one_letter_code
_entity_poly.pdbx_strand_id
1 'polypeptide(L)'
;PLKPIKTRPTDTVLNAIKEISKERLLETSDVTEKLVDNNKIDMLPTLENLPDVVKNIKKGKREKLAKISGLTLDINKAKRFIPGQVINTPLGPMFIPGQTVETPSGPVFVPGLSVNTPAGPSLIPGHIVINENTNEPFFLAGQVLQTSNGEEFVCGQTIKNKNDLHRFIEGQTVLSEEGLKFIPGKIINTGLEEVFVPGQTILTPEGVQFVPGQTVTEENGITF
;
A
#
# COMPACT_ATOMS: atom_id res chain seq x y z
N PRO A 1 -1.51 -0.02 -23.61
CA PRO A 1 -0.44 -0.40 -22.65
C PRO A 1 -0.57 0.41 -21.35
N LEU A 2 -0.57 -0.25 -20.19
CA LEU A 2 -0.49 0.43 -18.90
C LEU A 2 0.90 1.04 -18.79
N LYS A 3 0.99 2.38 -18.69
CA LYS A 3 2.28 3.04 -18.44
C LYS A 3 2.72 2.73 -17.00
N PRO A 4 3.95 2.26 -16.79
CA PRO A 4 4.47 2.09 -15.44
C PRO A 4 4.41 3.40 -14.70
N ILE A 5 3.95 3.35 -13.45
CA ILE A 5 4.16 4.49 -12.57
C ILE A 5 5.61 4.47 -12.13
N LYS A 6 6.36 5.52 -12.47
CA LYS A 6 7.79 5.65 -12.16
C LYS A 6 8.04 6.23 -10.77
N THR A 7 7.12 7.01 -10.24
CA THR A 7 7.26 7.61 -8.91
C THR A 7 7.38 6.52 -7.84
N ARG A 8 8.31 6.72 -6.91
CA ARG A 8 8.58 5.85 -5.76
C ARG A 8 8.62 6.67 -4.47
N PRO A 9 8.39 6.05 -3.29
CA PRO A 9 8.72 6.71 -2.03
C PRO A 9 10.22 7.07 -2.02
N THR A 10 10.56 8.23 -1.46
CA THR A 10 11.95 8.69 -1.43
C THR A 10 12.73 7.99 -0.31
N ASP A 11 14.04 7.79 -0.50
CA ASP A 11 14.90 7.19 0.52
C ASP A 11 14.87 7.96 1.84
N THR A 12 14.70 9.27 1.78
CA THR A 12 14.52 10.12 2.95
C THR A 12 13.30 9.70 3.77
N VAL A 13 12.18 9.39 3.12
CA VAL A 13 10.97 8.90 3.80
C VAL A 13 11.21 7.50 4.35
N LEU A 14 11.79 6.61 3.55
CA LEU A 14 12.06 5.22 3.95
C LEU A 14 12.99 5.14 5.16
N ASN A 15 14.05 5.95 5.19
CA ASN A 15 14.98 6.00 6.31
C ASN A 15 14.33 6.62 7.55
N ALA A 16 13.56 7.70 7.41
CA ALA A 16 12.86 8.31 8.54
C ALA A 16 11.82 7.38 9.19
N ILE A 17 11.24 6.44 8.43
CA ILE A 17 10.35 5.39 8.96
C ILE A 17 11.13 4.40 9.85
N LYS A 18 12.36 4.03 9.46
CA LYS A 18 13.20 3.09 10.24
C LYS A 18 13.63 3.68 11.58
N GLU A 19 13.74 5.00 11.67
CA GLU A 19 14.12 5.74 12.88
C GLU A 19 12.94 6.02 13.83
N ILE A 20 11.74 5.48 13.57
CA ILE A 20 10.61 5.61 14.50
C ILE A 20 10.95 4.89 15.82
N SER A 21 10.88 5.62 16.93
CA SER A 21 11.21 5.08 18.26
C SER A 21 10.23 3.97 18.68
N LYS A 22 10.69 3.08 19.56
CA LYS A 22 9.87 1.95 20.07
C LYS A 22 8.57 2.43 20.74
N GLU A 23 8.62 3.52 21.49
CA GLU A 23 7.45 4.10 22.16
C GLU A 23 6.41 4.56 21.14
N ARG A 24 6.89 5.13 20.04
CA ARG A 24 6.03 5.57 18.94
C ARG A 24 5.48 4.39 18.15
N LEU A 25 6.22 3.30 17.97
CA LEU A 25 5.73 2.09 17.32
C LEU A 25 4.49 1.51 18.04
N LEU A 26 4.42 1.59 19.36
CA LEU A 26 3.25 1.16 20.15
C LEU A 26 1.98 1.97 19.85
N GLU A 27 2.12 3.21 19.37
CA GLU A 27 0.98 4.05 19.02
C GLU A 27 0.24 3.59 17.76
N THR A 28 0.82 2.66 16.99
CA THR A 28 0.22 2.08 15.79
C THR A 28 0.23 0.55 15.80
N SER A 29 0.43 -0.09 16.98
CA SER A 29 0.28 -1.55 17.15
C SER A 29 -1.18 -1.95 17.30
N ASP A 30 -1.51 -3.21 16.98
CA ASP A 30 -2.79 -3.87 17.29
C ASP A 30 -4.01 -3.03 16.86
N VAL A 31 -3.90 -2.39 15.69
CA VAL A 31 -4.89 -1.41 15.23
C VAL A 31 -6.25 -2.05 15.08
N THR A 32 -6.31 -3.24 14.48
CA THR A 32 -7.56 -3.96 14.25
C THR A 32 -8.22 -4.31 15.59
N GLU A 33 -7.47 -4.92 16.50
CA GLU A 33 -7.91 -5.34 17.82
C GLU A 33 -8.43 -4.15 18.62
N LYS A 34 -7.63 -3.08 18.72
CA LYS A 34 -8.02 -1.86 19.44
C LYS A 34 -9.27 -1.21 18.85
N LEU A 35 -9.45 -1.21 17.53
CA LEU A 35 -10.65 -0.67 16.89
C LEU A 35 -11.88 -1.55 17.13
N VAL A 36 -11.73 -2.88 17.09
CA VAL A 36 -12.80 -3.84 17.37
C VAL A 36 -13.25 -3.71 18.83
N ASP A 37 -12.31 -3.74 19.79
CA ASP A 37 -12.59 -3.64 21.22
C ASP A 37 -13.31 -2.34 21.61
N ASN A 38 -13.11 -1.28 20.82
CA ASN A 38 -13.73 0.03 21.04
C ASN A 38 -14.96 0.29 20.14
N ASN A 39 -15.43 -0.71 19.37
CA ASN A 39 -16.53 -0.57 18.40
C ASN A 39 -16.32 0.59 17.41
N LYS A 40 -15.09 0.71 16.87
CA LYS A 40 -14.67 1.77 15.94
C LYS A 40 -14.22 1.25 14.58
N ILE A 41 -14.43 -0.04 14.27
CA ILE A 41 -13.94 -0.62 13.01
C ILE A 41 -14.55 0.04 11.77
N ASP A 42 -15.81 0.48 11.87
CA ASP A 42 -16.51 1.21 10.80
C ASP A 42 -15.94 2.60 10.54
N MET A 43 -15.00 3.09 11.36
CA MET A 43 -14.25 4.32 11.08
C MET A 43 -13.14 4.10 10.07
N LEU A 44 -12.71 2.85 9.82
CA LEU A 44 -11.74 2.61 8.74
C LEU A 44 -12.36 2.94 7.37
N PRO A 45 -11.53 3.38 6.41
CA PRO A 45 -11.95 3.53 5.03
C PRO A 45 -12.29 2.16 4.41
N THR A 46 -13.06 2.16 3.33
CA THR A 46 -13.31 0.99 2.49
C THR A 46 -12.55 1.15 1.17
N LEU A 47 -12.43 0.09 0.37
CA LEU A 47 -11.77 0.18 -0.94
C LEU A 47 -12.41 1.24 -1.86
N GLU A 48 -13.72 1.43 -1.76
CA GLU A 48 -14.48 2.39 -2.56
C GLU A 48 -14.12 3.85 -2.23
N ASN A 49 -13.88 4.16 -0.96
CA ASN A 49 -13.54 5.53 -0.52
C ASN A 49 -12.03 5.78 -0.43
N LEU A 50 -11.20 4.79 -0.73
CA LEU A 50 -9.74 4.91 -0.68
C LEU A 50 -9.19 6.03 -1.59
N PRO A 51 -9.69 6.23 -2.83
CA PRO A 51 -9.22 7.33 -3.67
C PRO A 51 -9.45 8.70 -3.02
N ASP A 52 -10.61 8.91 -2.41
CA ASP A 52 -10.94 10.16 -1.72
C ASP A 52 -10.07 10.37 -0.47
N VAL A 53 -9.79 9.30 0.28
CA VAL A 53 -8.87 9.32 1.42
C VAL A 53 -7.48 9.79 0.99
N VAL A 54 -6.95 9.19 -0.07
CA VAL A 54 -5.62 9.53 -0.61
C VAL A 54 -5.58 10.98 -1.09
N LYS A 55 -6.61 11.43 -1.80
CA LYS A 55 -6.72 12.81 -2.30
C LYS A 55 -6.79 13.84 -1.17
N ASN A 56 -7.42 13.49 -0.05
CA ASN A 56 -7.66 14.42 1.05
C ASN A 56 -6.73 14.20 2.26
N ILE A 57 -5.76 13.29 2.20
CA ILE A 57 -4.89 12.92 3.34
C ILE A 57 -4.24 14.14 4.03
N LYS A 58 -3.84 15.15 3.25
CA LYS A 58 -3.21 16.39 3.75
C LYS A 58 -4.17 17.29 4.55
N LYS A 59 -5.48 17.13 4.38
CA LYS A 59 -6.53 17.87 5.09
C LYS A 59 -6.93 17.22 6.41
N GLY A 60 -6.37 16.05 6.71
CA GLY A 60 -6.71 15.29 7.90
C GLY A 60 -6.32 15.98 9.20
N LYS A 61 -7.18 15.86 10.20
CA LYS A 61 -6.91 16.33 11.56
C LYS A 61 -6.18 15.25 12.34
N ARG A 62 -5.02 15.56 12.91
CA ARG A 62 -4.28 14.63 13.77
C ARG A 62 -5.06 14.37 15.05
N GLU A 63 -5.27 13.10 15.37
CA GLU A 63 -5.92 12.69 16.61
C GLU A 63 -5.51 11.27 17.02
N LYS A 64 -5.83 10.90 18.26
CA LYS A 64 -5.73 9.51 18.73
C LYS A 64 -7.13 8.93 18.87
N LEU A 65 -7.40 7.82 18.18
CA LEU A 65 -8.65 7.06 18.27
C LEU A 65 -8.34 5.69 18.87
N ALA A 66 -9.05 5.27 19.92
CA ALA A 66 -8.81 3.99 20.60
C ALA A 66 -7.31 3.77 20.97
N LYS A 67 -6.63 4.85 21.39
CA LYS A 67 -5.18 4.91 21.69
C LYS A 67 -4.25 4.69 20.47
N ILE A 68 -4.79 4.67 19.25
CA ILE A 68 -4.04 4.59 18.01
C ILE A 68 -3.79 6.00 17.47
N SER A 69 -2.57 6.30 17.06
CA SER A 69 -2.22 7.56 16.39
C SER A 69 -2.66 7.54 14.92
N GLY A 70 -3.21 8.65 14.43
CA GLY A 70 -3.70 8.72 13.06
C GLY A 70 -4.31 10.06 12.65
N LEU A 71 -5.07 10.02 11.56
CA LEU A 71 -5.80 11.16 11.01
C LEU A 71 -7.32 10.93 10.96
N THR A 72 -8.02 11.94 11.47
CA THR A 72 -9.39 12.38 11.21
C THR A 72 -9.67 12.88 9.80
N LEU A 73 -10.39 12.19 8.91
CA LEU A 73 -10.85 12.75 7.63
C LEU A 73 -12.38 12.70 7.52
N ASP A 74 -13.00 13.77 7.01
CA ASP A 74 -14.39 13.73 6.57
C ASP A 74 -14.44 13.35 5.08
N ILE A 75 -14.92 12.14 4.78
CA ILE A 75 -15.05 11.59 3.42
C ILE A 75 -16.51 11.24 3.18
N ASN A 76 -17.12 11.83 2.16
CA ASN A 76 -18.52 11.56 1.78
C ASN A 76 -19.50 11.69 2.96
N LYS A 77 -19.32 12.73 3.79
CA LYS A 77 -20.10 13.03 5.01
C LYS A 77 -19.94 12.00 6.14
N ALA A 78 -19.00 11.06 6.02
CA ALA A 78 -18.62 10.12 7.07
C ALA A 78 -17.21 10.43 7.58
N LYS A 79 -17.02 10.35 8.89
CA LYS A 79 -15.67 10.41 9.48
C LYS A 79 -14.93 9.11 9.22
N ARG A 80 -13.69 9.21 8.76
CA ARG A 80 -12.77 8.10 8.56
C ARG A 80 -11.51 8.32 9.38
N PHE A 81 -11.02 7.25 9.97
CA PHE A 81 -9.78 7.24 10.74
C PHE A 81 -8.71 6.49 9.97
N ILE A 82 -7.58 7.15 9.75
CA ILE A 82 -6.42 6.60 9.05
C ILE A 82 -5.29 6.42 10.07
N PRO A 83 -5.01 5.19 10.53
CA PRO A 83 -3.88 4.91 11.40
C PRO A 83 -2.57 5.32 10.74
N GLY A 84 -1.63 5.86 11.52
CA GLY A 84 -0.33 6.23 10.98
C GLY A 84 0.48 7.13 11.91
N GLN A 85 1.62 7.58 11.40
CA GLN A 85 2.62 8.31 12.17
C GLN A 85 3.11 9.56 11.44
N VAL A 86 3.50 10.57 12.21
CA VAL A 86 4.17 11.76 11.66
C VAL A 86 5.68 11.57 11.73
N ILE A 87 6.35 11.44 10.60
CA ILE A 87 7.81 11.41 10.52
C ILE A 87 8.34 12.81 10.26
N ASN A 88 9.57 13.09 10.68
CA ASN A 88 10.24 14.34 10.34
C ASN A 88 11.16 14.08 9.16
N THR A 89 10.99 14.88 8.10
CA THR A 89 11.88 14.89 6.94
C THR A 89 12.58 16.25 6.86
N PRO A 90 13.66 16.40 6.08
CA PRO A 90 14.28 17.71 5.81
C PRO A 90 13.31 18.74 5.22
N LEU A 91 12.24 18.29 4.54
CA LEU A 91 11.19 19.15 3.99
C LEU A 91 10.08 19.48 5.02
N GLY A 92 10.18 18.94 6.23
CA GLY A 92 9.21 19.13 7.31
C GLY A 92 8.50 17.84 7.74
N PRO A 93 7.56 17.96 8.69
CA PRO A 93 6.81 16.82 9.21
C PRO A 93 5.83 16.28 8.16
N MET A 94 5.85 14.98 7.94
CA MET A 94 5.01 14.27 6.98
C MET A 94 4.21 13.18 7.71
N PHE A 95 2.91 13.09 7.44
CA PHE A 95 2.10 11.97 7.92
C PHE A 95 2.24 10.78 6.97
N ILE A 96 2.58 9.61 7.51
CA ILE A 96 2.66 8.34 6.80
C ILE A 96 1.58 7.41 7.38
N PRO A 97 0.57 7.00 6.59
CA PRO A 97 -0.38 6.00 7.02
C PRO A 97 0.32 4.64 7.15
N GLY A 98 -0.07 3.85 8.14
CA GLY A 98 0.50 2.53 8.36
C GLY A 98 0.21 1.98 9.74
N GLN A 99 0.73 0.78 10.00
CA GLN A 99 0.58 0.09 11.28
C GLN A 99 1.91 -0.54 11.69
N THR A 100 2.06 -0.78 12.98
CA THR A 100 3.19 -1.54 13.52
C THR A 100 2.84 -3.03 13.49
N VAL A 101 3.72 -3.83 12.92
CA VAL A 101 3.62 -5.29 12.93
C VAL A 101 4.75 -5.87 13.77
N GLU A 102 4.44 -6.91 14.55
CA GLU A 102 5.47 -7.66 15.26
C GLU A 102 6.21 -8.59 14.28
N THR A 103 7.54 -8.54 14.32
CA THR A 103 8.41 -9.43 13.55
C THR A 103 9.35 -10.18 14.49
N PRO A 104 10.00 -11.27 14.03
CA PRO A 104 11.03 -11.95 14.83
C PRO A 104 12.17 -11.03 15.29
N SER A 105 12.43 -9.95 14.56
CA SER A 105 13.46 -8.94 14.88
C SER A 105 12.94 -7.78 15.74
N GLY A 106 11.66 -7.81 16.13
CA GLY A 106 10.97 -6.76 16.88
C GLY A 106 9.88 -6.03 16.06
N PRO A 107 9.21 -5.04 16.67
CA PRO A 107 8.16 -4.28 16.02
C PRO A 107 8.70 -3.43 14.87
N VAL A 108 7.99 -3.43 13.74
CA VAL A 108 8.33 -2.64 12.55
C VAL A 108 7.10 -1.87 12.08
N PHE A 109 7.25 -0.57 11.80
CA PHE A 109 6.20 0.20 11.15
C PHE A 109 6.13 -0.15 9.67
N VAL A 110 4.99 -0.65 9.23
CA VAL A 110 4.68 -0.97 7.83
C VAL A 110 3.79 0.13 7.26
N PRO A 111 4.31 0.96 6.33
CA PRO A 111 3.51 1.92 5.60
C PRO A 111 2.39 1.23 4.81
N GLY A 112 1.20 1.80 4.84
CA GLY A 112 0.05 1.24 4.15
C GLY A 112 -1.26 1.86 4.59
N LEU A 113 -2.35 1.42 3.96
CA LEU A 113 -3.70 1.87 4.29
C LEU A 113 -4.49 0.75 4.95
N SER A 114 -4.96 1.01 6.17
CA SER A 114 -5.90 0.15 6.88
C SER A 114 -7.28 0.32 6.25
N VAL A 115 -7.87 -0.75 5.73
CA VAL A 115 -9.18 -0.74 5.08
C VAL A 115 -10.12 -1.76 5.72
N ASN A 116 -11.40 -1.42 5.83
CA ASN A 116 -12.44 -2.38 6.15
C ASN A 116 -12.93 -3.04 4.86
N THR A 117 -12.76 -4.36 4.75
CA THR A 117 -13.22 -5.15 3.60
C THR A 117 -14.35 -6.10 4.04
N PRO A 118 -15.12 -6.68 3.11
CA PRO A 118 -16.13 -7.69 3.46
C PRO A 118 -15.56 -8.92 4.18
N ALA A 119 -14.28 -9.25 3.95
CA ALA A 119 -13.59 -10.34 4.66
C ALA A 119 -13.03 -9.92 6.03
N GLY A 120 -13.19 -8.65 6.40
CA GLY A 120 -12.66 -8.04 7.61
C GLY A 120 -11.65 -6.91 7.33
N PRO A 121 -11.23 -6.22 8.38
CA PRO A 121 -10.21 -5.18 8.30
C PRO A 121 -8.85 -5.76 7.91
N SER A 122 -8.14 -5.07 7.02
CA SER A 122 -6.82 -5.46 6.53
C SER A 122 -5.94 -4.24 6.29
N LEU A 123 -4.63 -4.41 6.40
CA LEU A 123 -3.65 -3.43 5.94
C LEU A 123 -3.28 -3.74 4.49
N ILE A 124 -3.34 -2.74 3.61
CA ILE A 124 -2.73 -2.80 2.28
C ILE A 124 -1.36 -2.10 2.36
N PRO A 125 -0.23 -2.82 2.30
CA PRO A 125 1.09 -2.20 2.33
C PRO A 125 1.32 -1.31 1.11
N GLY A 126 1.93 -0.14 1.33
CA GLY A 126 2.23 0.79 0.26
C GLY A 126 2.45 2.22 0.73
N HIS A 127 2.66 3.12 -0.22
CA HIS A 127 2.93 4.52 0.04
C HIS A 127 2.00 5.44 -0.75
N ILE A 128 1.61 6.56 -0.15
CA ILE A 128 0.99 7.65 -0.91
C ILE A 128 2.12 8.46 -1.54
N VAL A 129 2.15 8.54 -2.87
CA VAL A 129 3.14 9.30 -3.64
C VAL A 129 2.43 10.24 -4.62
N ILE A 130 3.14 11.23 -5.16
CA ILE A 130 2.57 12.19 -6.12
C ILE A 130 2.84 11.71 -7.53
N ASN A 131 1.80 11.49 -8.34
CA ASN A 131 1.98 11.14 -9.75
C ASN A 131 2.59 12.33 -10.49
N GLU A 132 3.77 12.17 -11.09
CA GLU A 132 4.46 13.24 -11.81
C GLU A 132 3.68 13.76 -13.03
N ASN A 133 2.83 12.93 -13.63
CA ASN A 133 2.06 13.31 -14.81
C ASN A 133 0.82 14.14 -14.47
N THR A 134 0.12 13.81 -13.38
CA THR A 134 -1.13 14.48 -12.99
C THR A 134 -0.96 15.44 -11.82
N ASN A 135 0.18 15.39 -11.13
CA ASN A 135 0.46 16.07 -9.87
C ASN A 135 -0.58 15.76 -8.76
N GLU A 136 -1.29 14.65 -8.87
CA GLU A 136 -2.25 14.19 -7.87
C GLU A 136 -1.63 13.09 -6.98
N PRO A 137 -1.98 13.04 -5.69
CA PRO A 137 -1.59 11.93 -4.84
C PRO A 137 -2.29 10.65 -5.27
N PHE A 138 -1.56 9.54 -5.25
CA PHE A 138 -2.13 8.21 -5.46
C PHE A 138 -1.47 7.21 -4.51
N PHE A 139 -2.16 6.10 -4.24
CA PHE A 139 -1.63 5.03 -3.39
C PHE A 139 -0.91 3.98 -4.24
N LEU A 140 0.39 3.82 -4.00
CA LEU A 140 1.24 2.83 -4.64
C LEU A 140 1.38 1.62 -3.70
N ALA A 141 0.65 0.55 -3.98
CA ALA A 141 0.77 -0.69 -3.21
C ALA A 141 2.11 -1.36 -3.49
N GLY A 142 2.76 -1.83 -2.44
CA GLY A 142 4.08 -2.44 -2.51
C GLY A 142 4.75 -2.50 -1.16
N GLN A 143 5.92 -3.10 -1.14
CA GLN A 143 6.70 -3.32 0.07
C GLN A 143 8.16 -3.00 -0.18
N VAL A 144 8.85 -2.60 0.89
CA VAL A 144 10.30 -2.47 0.87
C VAL A 144 10.89 -3.84 1.12
N LEU A 145 11.68 -4.34 0.17
CA LEU A 145 12.26 -5.69 0.18
C LEU A 145 13.78 -5.61 0.00
N GLN A 146 14.49 -6.57 0.59
CA GLN A 146 15.90 -6.78 0.26
C GLN A 146 16.00 -7.48 -1.10
N THR A 147 16.65 -6.82 -2.04
CA THR A 147 16.91 -7.32 -3.40
C THR A 147 18.41 -7.50 -3.62
N SER A 148 18.82 -7.99 -4.79
CA SER A 148 20.23 -8.04 -5.18
C SER A 148 20.90 -6.66 -5.24
N ASN A 149 20.12 -5.60 -5.42
CA ASN A 149 20.59 -4.22 -5.49
C ASN A 149 20.53 -3.52 -4.12
N GLY A 150 20.19 -4.25 -3.06
CA GLY A 150 19.93 -3.70 -1.74
C GLY A 150 18.43 -3.53 -1.49
N GLU A 151 18.10 -2.66 -0.54
CA GLU A 151 16.74 -2.46 -0.08
C GLU A 151 15.96 -1.56 -1.05
N GLU A 152 14.93 -2.10 -1.69
CA GLU A 152 14.16 -1.40 -2.72
C GLU A 152 12.66 -1.48 -2.45
N PHE A 153 11.92 -0.43 -2.82
CA PHE A 153 10.47 -0.50 -2.86
C PHE A 153 10.00 -1.23 -4.13
N VAL A 154 9.39 -2.41 -3.93
CA VAL A 154 8.86 -3.24 -4.99
C VAL A 154 7.34 -3.10 -5.02
N CYS A 155 6.81 -2.75 -6.20
CA CYS A 155 5.37 -2.67 -6.42
C CYS A 155 4.77 -4.08 -6.43
N GLY A 156 3.73 -4.31 -5.66
CA GLY A 156 3.16 -5.64 -5.51
C GLY A 156 2.21 -5.75 -4.32
N GLN A 157 1.66 -6.94 -4.14
CA GLN A 157 0.79 -7.25 -3.02
C GLN A 157 1.11 -8.64 -2.46
N THR A 158 0.96 -8.78 -1.14
CA THR A 158 1.06 -10.07 -0.48
C THR A 158 -0.29 -10.78 -0.57
N ILE A 159 -0.33 -11.90 -1.29
CA ILE A 159 -1.52 -12.70 -1.45
C ILE A 159 -1.44 -13.92 -0.54
N LYS A 160 -2.52 -14.17 0.20
CA LYS A 160 -2.69 -15.37 1.01
C LYS A 160 -3.22 -16.51 0.11
N ASN A 161 -2.45 -17.58 -0.02
CA ASN A 161 -2.88 -18.78 -0.74
C ASN A 161 -3.79 -19.65 0.15
N LYS A 162 -4.46 -20.63 -0.48
CA LYS A 162 -5.36 -21.59 0.19
C LYS A 162 -4.72 -22.36 1.36
N ASN A 163 -3.39 -22.45 1.40
CA ASN A 163 -2.64 -23.16 2.44
C ASN A 163 -2.09 -22.22 3.54
N ASP A 164 -2.68 -21.04 3.72
CA ASP A 164 -2.20 -19.97 4.61
C ASP A 164 -0.79 -19.44 4.30
N LEU A 165 -0.17 -19.90 3.20
CA LEU A 165 1.11 -19.39 2.74
C LEU A 165 0.91 -18.00 2.12
N HIS A 166 1.68 -17.04 2.61
CA HIS A 166 1.70 -15.68 2.09
C HIS A 166 2.79 -15.58 1.02
N ARG A 167 2.42 -15.08 -0.15
CA ARG A 167 3.37 -14.85 -1.25
C ARG A 167 3.25 -13.42 -1.74
N PHE A 168 4.36 -12.69 -1.73
CA PHE A 168 4.44 -11.41 -2.40
C PHE A 168 4.42 -11.62 -3.91
N ILE A 169 3.52 -10.94 -4.61
CA ILE A 169 3.40 -10.97 -6.05
C ILE A 169 3.70 -9.57 -6.56
N GLU A 170 4.71 -9.45 -7.42
CA GLU A 170 5.01 -8.22 -8.14
C GLU A 170 3.84 -7.85 -9.07
N GLY A 171 3.54 -6.57 -9.13
CA GLY A 171 2.45 -6.07 -9.96
C GLY A 171 2.17 -4.60 -9.73
N GLN A 172 1.12 -4.12 -10.37
CA GLN A 172 0.71 -2.72 -10.29
C GLN A 172 -0.73 -2.62 -9.80
N THR A 173 -0.98 -1.72 -8.86
CA THR A 173 -2.36 -1.33 -8.50
C THR A 173 -2.80 -0.22 -9.44
N VAL A 174 -3.97 -0.40 -10.05
CA VAL A 174 -4.58 0.50 -11.02
C VAL A 174 -5.91 0.97 -10.47
N LEU A 175 -6.18 2.26 -10.54
CA LEU A 175 -7.51 2.79 -10.25
C LEU A 175 -8.37 2.62 -11.52
N SER A 176 -9.46 1.86 -11.39
CA SER A 176 -10.48 1.68 -12.42
C SER A 176 -11.81 2.28 -11.96
N GLU A 177 -12.81 2.33 -12.86
CA GLU A 177 -14.17 2.78 -12.52
C GLU A 177 -14.82 1.90 -11.43
N GLU A 178 -14.43 0.63 -11.38
CA GLU A 178 -14.87 -0.33 -10.35
C GLU A 178 -14.03 -0.26 -9.06
N GLY A 179 -13.09 0.68 -8.96
CA GLY A 179 -12.18 0.85 -7.83
C GLY A 179 -10.76 0.34 -8.12
N LEU A 180 -9.99 0.15 -7.06
CA LEU A 180 -8.58 -0.27 -7.15
C LEU A 180 -8.48 -1.75 -7.53
N LYS A 181 -7.84 -2.04 -8.66
CA LYS A 181 -7.54 -3.39 -9.16
C LYS A 181 -6.03 -3.66 -9.08
N PHE A 182 -5.64 -4.82 -8.58
CA PHE A 182 -4.25 -5.28 -8.62
C PHE A 182 -4.03 -6.13 -9.86
N ILE A 183 -3.05 -5.77 -10.67
CA ILE A 183 -2.64 -6.51 -11.86
C ILE A 183 -1.26 -7.13 -11.60
N PRO A 184 -1.15 -8.46 -11.49
CA PRO A 184 0.15 -9.14 -11.44
C PRO A 184 0.96 -8.86 -12.71
N GLY A 185 2.25 -8.61 -12.55
CA GLY A 185 3.12 -8.33 -13.70
C GLY A 185 4.48 -7.78 -13.30
N LYS A 186 5.31 -7.51 -14.30
CA LYS A 186 6.65 -6.95 -14.12
C LYS A 186 6.88 -5.76 -15.03
N ILE A 187 7.70 -4.83 -14.56
CA ILE A 187 8.25 -3.79 -15.43
C ILE A 187 9.46 -4.38 -16.13
N ILE A 188 9.44 -4.41 -17.46
CA ILE A 188 10.57 -4.81 -18.28
C ILE A 188 11.15 -3.59 -18.99
N ASN A 189 12.47 -3.53 -19.09
CA ASN A 189 13.15 -2.51 -19.88
C ASN A 189 13.35 -3.05 -21.30
N THR A 190 12.73 -2.42 -22.29
CA THR A 190 12.84 -2.80 -23.71
C THR A 190 14.00 -2.10 -24.43
N GLY A 191 14.81 -1.32 -23.71
CA GLY A 191 15.89 -0.48 -24.23
C GLY A 191 15.43 0.92 -24.66
N LEU A 192 14.19 1.07 -25.12
CA LEU A 192 13.60 2.37 -25.50
C LEU A 192 12.72 2.95 -24.39
N GLU A 193 12.01 2.08 -23.66
CA GLU A 193 11.16 2.47 -22.55
C GLU A 193 11.00 1.32 -21.55
N GLU A 194 10.49 1.66 -20.37
CA GLU A 194 10.02 0.69 -19.39
C GLU A 194 8.55 0.39 -19.68
N VAL A 195 8.21 -0.89 -19.80
CA VAL A 195 6.86 -1.37 -20.10
C VAL A 195 6.39 -2.27 -18.98
N PHE A 196 5.18 -2.03 -18.48
CA PHE A 196 4.53 -2.97 -17.57
C PHE A 196 3.90 -4.10 -18.38
N VAL A 197 4.35 -5.33 -18.13
CA VAL A 197 3.82 -6.53 -18.76
C VAL A 197 3.03 -7.31 -17.71
N PRO A 198 1.69 -7.42 -17.87
CA PRO A 198 0.88 -8.31 -17.06
C PRO A 198 1.36 -9.76 -17.19
N GLY A 199 1.33 -10.51 -16.10
CA GLY A 199 1.78 -11.90 -16.09
C GLY A 199 2.12 -12.40 -14.70
N GLN A 200 2.61 -13.63 -14.61
CA GLN A 200 2.96 -14.25 -13.34
C GLN A 200 4.37 -14.81 -13.35
N THR A 201 5.04 -14.70 -12.21
CA THR A 201 6.30 -15.41 -11.97
C THR A 201 6.00 -16.78 -11.39
N ILE A 202 6.45 -17.83 -12.07
CA ILE A 202 6.30 -19.22 -11.66
C ILE A 202 7.67 -19.83 -11.36
N LEU A 203 7.69 -20.77 -10.42
CA LEU A 203 8.86 -21.60 -10.18
C LEU A 203 8.76 -22.82 -11.08
N THR A 204 9.74 -23.00 -11.95
CA THR A 204 9.91 -24.16 -12.84
C THR A 204 11.11 -24.99 -12.37
N PRO A 205 11.25 -26.26 -12.80
CA PRO A 205 12.48 -27.03 -12.56
C PRO A 205 13.75 -26.32 -13.04
N GLU A 206 13.63 -25.48 -14.08
CA GLU A 206 14.71 -24.69 -14.67
C GLU A 206 14.99 -23.37 -13.92
N GLY A 207 14.17 -23.06 -12.90
CA GLY A 207 14.30 -21.86 -12.07
C GLY A 207 13.07 -20.95 -12.12
N VAL A 208 13.24 -19.70 -11.68
CA VAL A 208 12.17 -18.71 -11.63
C VAL A 208 11.94 -18.14 -13.04
N GLN A 209 10.75 -18.32 -13.60
CA GLN A 209 10.39 -17.84 -14.94
C GLN A 209 9.16 -16.90 -14.89
N PHE A 210 9.24 -15.79 -15.62
CA PHE A 210 8.09 -14.91 -15.83
C PHE A 210 7.30 -15.36 -17.08
N VAL A 211 6.00 -15.55 -16.90
CA VAL A 211 5.05 -15.91 -17.98
C VAL A 211 4.13 -14.72 -18.21
N PRO A 212 4.25 -14.02 -19.35
CA PRO A 212 3.32 -12.95 -19.73
C PRO A 212 1.89 -13.47 -19.81
N GLY A 213 0.95 -12.69 -19.28
CA GLY A 213 -0.49 -12.95 -19.40
C GLY A 213 -1.01 -12.60 -20.80
N GLN A 214 -2.16 -13.17 -21.17
CA GLN A 214 -2.88 -12.78 -22.37
C GLN A 214 -4.04 -11.87 -21.98
N THR A 215 -4.12 -10.70 -22.62
CA THR A 215 -5.26 -9.79 -22.46
C THR A 215 -6.42 -10.28 -23.30
N VAL A 216 -7.56 -10.62 -22.68
CA VAL A 216 -8.81 -10.86 -23.41
C VAL A 216 -9.67 -9.60 -23.31
N THR A 217 -10.01 -9.03 -24.46
CA THR A 217 -10.97 -7.92 -24.53
C THR A 217 -12.34 -8.51 -24.79
N GLU A 218 -13.24 -8.39 -23.81
CA GLU A 218 -14.65 -8.76 -23.95
C GLU A 218 -15.51 -7.48 -24.03
N GLU A 219 -16.75 -7.57 -24.51
CA GLU A 219 -17.64 -6.40 -24.66
C GLU A 219 -17.87 -5.63 -23.34
N ASN A 220 -17.66 -6.27 -22.19
CA ASN A 220 -17.84 -5.69 -20.85
C ASN A 220 -16.53 -5.29 -20.15
N GLY A 221 -15.37 -5.35 -20.82
CA GLY A 221 -14.12 -4.88 -20.24
C GLY A 221 -12.88 -5.70 -20.63
N ILE A 222 -11.77 -5.37 -19.97
CA ILE A 222 -10.49 -6.05 -20.16
C ILE A 222 -10.26 -7.01 -19.00
N THR A 223 -10.13 -8.29 -19.31
CA THR A 223 -9.78 -9.37 -18.37
C THR A 223 -8.31 -9.76 -18.58
N PHE A 224 -7.58 -9.94 -17.47
CA PHE A 224 -6.16 -10.26 -17.42
C PHE A 224 -5.92 -11.71 -16.98
#